data_AF-A0A4S8LPH8-F1
#
_entry.id   AF-A0A4S8LPH8-F1
#
_cell.length_a   1.000
_cell.length_b   1.000
_cell.length_c   1.000
_cell.angle_alpha   90.00
_cell.angle_beta   90.00
_cell.angle_gamma   90.00
#
_symmetry.space_group_name_H-M   'P 1'
#
loop_
_entity.id
_entity.type
_entity.pdbx_description
1 polymer ?
#
loop_
_entity_poly.entity_id
_entity_poly.type
_entity_poly.pdbx_seq_one_letter_code
_entity_poly.pdbx_strand_id
1 'polypeptide(L)'
;MGKLADAMRYVGPRKRKLKRNTAATNAARRGTPLHPSTTNTSRERLLAKNDDDGDSDAYSDGLSDKENENAVLRVELEEEKRQKKGYQQSLYNANKRIKNWHNKAMEQQKEVKKRDRMLELKEIEMRKLREQKTGVEERNAVLREEKRRLQKQADALKAKIRRIPTRIKNALEKTMRLFGEKEKKGKTVHLKEKGVVPNSIRNMLAELVALDNVPARRCVDAFKRIAGALGFEVEGDISTRTTNRVVKEAGIAAKIHVVESFKEAQGIGISSDGTSHKNNNYKTHYAGVIDKEGNQREFFLGISIAANHTSETQRDEWIDLVDSLYEIYQDSPFCSNEANSREFWTAVTGMHSDHAEDQKKLYRLLKDFKERCEREKRGEKQSMTLAAMEHGASSQTPSRP
;
A
#
# COMPACT_ATOMS: atom_id res chain seq x y z
N MET A 1 36.84 -54.45 1.08
CA MET A 1 37.34 -53.10 1.44
C MET A 1 36.13 -52.20 1.64
N GLY A 2 35.71 -51.74 2.82
CA GLY A 2 36.39 -51.63 4.11
C GLY A 2 36.47 -50.16 4.55
N LYS A 3 35.32 -49.56 4.89
CA LYS A 3 35.13 -48.34 5.70
C LYS A 3 35.80 -47.02 5.22
N LEU A 4 35.01 -46.16 4.58
CA LEU A 4 35.25 -44.70 4.51
C LEU A 4 33.92 -43.97 4.20
N ALA A 5 32.96 -44.10 5.12
CA ALA A 5 31.71 -43.36 5.07
C ALA A 5 31.37 -42.90 6.48
N ASP A 6 32.11 -41.92 6.97
CA ASP A 6 31.66 -41.15 8.12
C ASP A 6 32.18 -39.70 8.04
N ALA A 7 31.32 -38.78 8.48
CA ALA A 7 31.54 -37.34 8.59
C ALA A 7 31.41 -36.45 7.33
N MET A 8 30.22 -36.41 6.73
CA MET A 8 29.65 -35.13 6.25
C MET A 8 28.42 -34.79 7.10
N ARG A 9 28.66 -34.24 8.29
CA ARG A 9 27.59 -33.60 9.08
C ARG A 9 27.17 -32.33 8.34
N TYR A 10 25.96 -32.34 7.82
CA TYR A 10 25.30 -31.14 7.32
C TYR A 10 25.21 -30.10 8.45
N VAL A 11 26.06 -29.08 8.37
CA VAL A 11 25.96 -27.88 9.22
C VAL A 11 24.89 -27.00 8.60
N GLY A 12 23.68 -27.08 9.14
CA GLY A 12 22.57 -26.23 8.71
C GLY A 12 22.92 -24.73 8.76
N PRO A 13 22.20 -23.88 8.02
CA PRO A 13 22.52 -22.46 7.91
C PRO A 13 22.58 -21.81 9.30
N ARG A 14 23.77 -21.33 9.68
CA ARG A 14 23.97 -20.51 10.86
C ARG A 14 23.00 -19.34 10.79
N LYS A 15 22.04 -19.30 11.73
CA LYS A 15 21.17 -18.14 11.96
C LYS A 15 22.06 -16.92 12.15
N ARG A 16 22.21 -16.09 11.11
CA ARG A 16 22.73 -14.73 11.27
C ARG A 16 21.76 -14.02 12.19
N LYS A 17 22.17 -13.82 13.45
CA LYS A 17 21.49 -12.90 14.36
C LYS A 17 21.53 -11.55 13.68
N LEU A 18 20.38 -11.12 13.14
CA LEU A 18 20.18 -9.75 12.71
C LEU A 18 20.39 -8.89 13.96
N LYS A 19 21.50 -8.14 14.01
CA LYS A 19 21.65 -7.06 14.99
C LYS A 19 20.52 -6.07 14.70
N ARG A 20 19.48 -6.08 15.55
CA ARG A 20 18.53 -4.98 15.64
C ARG A 20 19.32 -3.78 16.11
N ASN A 21 19.62 -2.86 15.19
CA ASN A 21 19.95 -1.48 15.55
C ASN A 21 18.69 -0.88 16.17
N THR A 22 18.61 -1.00 17.48
CA THR A 22 17.70 -0.21 18.31
C THR A 22 18.29 1.19 18.35
N ALA A 23 17.80 2.06 17.45
CA ALA A 23 17.95 3.49 17.63
C ALA A 23 17.12 3.85 18.87
N ALA A 24 17.82 3.95 20.01
CA ALA A 24 17.32 4.51 21.24
C ALA A 24 17.11 6.01 21.03
N THR A 25 15.88 6.42 20.75
CA THR A 25 15.46 7.81 21.02
C THR A 25 15.10 7.90 22.50
N ASN A 26 16.03 8.48 23.24
CA ASN A 26 15.86 8.91 24.61
C ASN A 26 14.76 9.98 24.69
N ALA A 27 13.60 9.62 25.24
CA ALA A 27 12.65 10.57 25.81
C ALA A 27 12.41 10.20 27.28
N ALA A 28 13.44 10.44 28.09
CA ALA A 28 13.36 10.30 29.52
C ALA A 28 12.62 11.50 30.13
N ARG A 29 11.53 11.18 30.83
CA ARG A 29 11.18 11.69 32.17
C ARG A 29 11.43 13.17 32.44
N ARG A 30 10.35 13.95 32.49
CA ARG A 30 10.10 14.88 33.60
C ARG A 30 8.62 14.84 33.97
N GLY A 31 8.30 13.92 34.88
CA GLY A 31 7.20 14.14 35.80
C GLY A 31 7.73 14.98 36.95
N THR A 32 7.08 16.10 37.22
CA THR A 32 7.16 16.79 38.51
C THR A 32 5.75 17.16 38.93
N PRO A 33 5.34 16.83 40.16
CA PRO A 33 4.04 17.20 40.71
C PRO A 33 4.13 18.63 41.25
N LEU A 34 3.09 19.43 41.03
CA LEU A 34 2.88 20.68 41.78
C LEU A 34 1.69 20.48 42.72
N HIS A 35 2.03 20.14 43.96
CA HIS A 35 1.20 20.36 45.14
C HIS A 35 1.55 21.73 45.77
N PRO A 36 0.72 22.25 46.69
CA PRO A 36 0.67 23.66 47.07
C PRO A 36 1.61 24.03 48.23
N SER A 37 2.06 25.29 48.25
CA SER A 37 2.61 25.99 49.42
C SER A 37 2.07 27.43 49.34
N THR A 38 1.33 28.05 50.27
CA THR A 38 1.48 28.23 51.73
C THR A 38 2.89 28.56 52.20
N THR A 39 3.25 29.85 52.13
CA THR A 39 4.11 30.64 53.05
C THR A 39 3.79 32.11 52.74
N ASN A 40 3.07 32.89 53.55
CA ASN A 40 3.47 33.54 54.81
C ASN A 40 4.82 34.27 54.76
N THR A 41 4.82 35.60 54.54
CA THR A 41 5.78 36.62 55.07
C THR A 41 5.20 38.01 54.73
N SER A 42 4.55 38.73 55.66
CA SER A 42 5.10 39.67 56.66
C SER A 42 5.70 40.97 56.08
N ARG A 43 4.94 42.06 56.17
CA ARG A 43 5.36 43.48 56.37
C ARG A 43 4.07 44.26 56.67
N GLU A 44 3.67 44.55 57.90
CA GLU A 44 4.32 45.24 59.02
C GLU A 44 4.59 46.74 58.73
N ARG A 45 4.09 47.59 59.66
CA ARG A 45 4.28 49.05 59.87
C ARG A 45 3.28 49.98 59.16
N LEU A 46 2.56 50.90 59.83
CA LEU A 46 2.65 51.45 61.19
C LEU A 46 1.28 52.00 61.64
N LEU A 47 0.93 51.67 62.89
CA LEU A 47 0.10 52.49 63.77
C LEU A 47 0.88 53.76 64.11
N ALA A 48 0.21 54.91 64.16
CA ALA A 48 0.66 56.07 64.91
C ALA A 48 -0.57 56.76 65.54
N LYS A 49 -0.67 56.59 66.86
CA LYS A 49 -1.33 57.50 67.81
C LYS A 49 -0.39 58.69 68.08
N ASN A 50 -0.96 59.74 68.66
CA ASN A 50 -0.44 60.80 69.55
C ASN A 50 -1.23 62.08 69.17
N ASP A 51 -2.09 62.65 70.01
CA ASP A 51 -1.92 63.23 71.36
C ASP A 51 -1.03 64.50 71.37
N ASP A 52 -1.46 65.47 72.19
CA ASP A 52 -0.80 66.68 72.71
C ASP A 52 -0.87 68.04 71.99
N ASP A 53 -1.71 68.90 72.59
CA ASP A 53 -1.37 70.08 73.42
C ASP A 53 -0.77 71.38 72.85
N GLY A 54 -1.52 72.45 73.12
CA GLY A 54 -1.03 73.76 73.60
C GLY A 54 -0.55 74.76 72.54
N ASP A 55 -0.66 76.06 72.70
CA ASP A 55 -1.28 76.94 73.71
C ASP A 55 -1.06 78.39 73.20
N SER A 56 -1.85 79.34 73.71
CA SER A 56 -1.64 80.81 73.73
C SER A 56 -1.65 81.55 72.38
N ASP A 57 -2.09 82.79 72.21
CA ASP A 57 -2.67 83.91 72.99
C ASP A 57 -2.84 85.02 71.90
N ALA A 58 -3.59 86.12 71.98
CA ALA A 58 -4.60 86.72 72.84
C ALA A 58 -5.04 88.03 72.13
N TYR A 59 -6.12 88.64 72.62
CA TYR A 59 -6.66 90.00 72.36
C TYR A 59 -7.35 90.30 71.02
N SER A 60 -8.37 91.15 70.92
CA SER A 60 -9.47 91.59 71.80
C SER A 60 -10.37 92.52 70.96
N ASP A 61 -11.49 92.93 71.56
CA ASP A 61 -12.46 93.95 71.15
C ASP A 61 -13.36 93.56 69.97
N GLY A 62 -14.67 93.54 70.11
CA GLY A 62 -15.51 94.39 70.96
C GLY A 62 -16.47 95.12 70.02
N LEU A 63 -17.78 94.92 70.20
CA LEU A 63 -18.86 95.90 70.04
C LEU A 63 -20.18 95.30 69.54
N SER A 64 -21.22 95.69 70.29
CA SER A 64 -22.51 96.16 69.80
C SER A 64 -23.61 95.13 69.51
N ASP A 65 -24.28 94.74 70.60
CA ASP A 65 -25.64 94.23 70.67
C ASP A 65 -26.64 95.12 69.91
N LYS A 66 -27.07 94.68 68.71
CA LYS A 66 -28.35 95.07 68.06
C LYS A 66 -28.69 94.32 66.74
N GLU A 67 -28.25 93.06 66.56
CA GLU A 67 -28.55 92.24 65.35
C GLU A 67 -29.08 90.81 65.66
N ASN A 68 -29.76 90.62 66.79
CA ASN A 68 -30.04 89.29 67.39
C ASN A 68 -31.19 88.49 66.74
N GLU A 69 -31.88 89.01 65.72
CA GLU A 69 -32.88 88.23 64.96
C GLU A 69 -32.41 87.83 63.55
N ASN A 70 -31.39 88.49 63.00
CA ASN A 70 -30.77 88.10 61.73
C ASN A 70 -29.64 87.08 61.90
N ALA A 71 -29.07 86.95 63.11
CA ALA A 71 -28.02 85.98 63.43
C ALA A 71 -28.56 84.54 63.57
N VAL A 72 -29.74 84.36 64.18
CA VAL A 72 -30.38 83.04 64.34
C VAL A 72 -30.72 82.43 62.97
N LEU A 73 -31.28 83.23 62.06
CA LEU A 73 -31.55 82.82 60.67
C LEU A 73 -30.28 82.49 59.87
N ARG A 74 -29.14 83.12 60.20
CA ARG A 74 -27.84 82.80 59.56
C ARG A 74 -27.26 81.48 60.08
N VAL A 75 -27.38 81.19 61.36
CA VAL A 75 -26.95 79.92 61.96
C VAL A 75 -27.77 78.76 61.39
N GLU A 76 -29.10 78.91 61.32
CA GLU A 76 -30.00 77.89 60.78
C GLU A 76 -29.77 77.66 59.26
N LEU A 77 -29.52 78.74 58.50
CA LEU A 77 -29.14 78.66 57.09
C LEU A 77 -27.77 77.98 56.88
N GLU A 78 -26.81 78.20 57.80
CA GLU A 78 -25.50 77.53 57.76
C GLU A 78 -25.60 76.05 58.14
N GLU A 79 -26.44 75.69 59.11
CA GLU A 79 -26.73 74.30 59.45
C GLU A 79 -27.40 73.56 58.30
N GLU A 80 -28.39 74.17 57.65
CA GLU A 80 -28.99 73.61 56.43
C GLU A 80 -27.96 73.43 55.32
N LYS A 81 -27.07 74.41 55.10
CA LYS A 81 -25.99 74.29 54.10
C LYS A 81 -25.04 73.16 54.47
N ARG A 82 -24.74 72.96 55.76
CA ARG A 82 -23.89 71.88 56.26
C ARG A 82 -24.57 70.52 56.09
N GLN A 83 -25.87 70.42 56.37
CA GLN A 83 -26.67 69.23 56.11
C GLN A 83 -26.74 68.91 54.61
N LYS A 84 -27.05 69.90 53.76
CA LYS A 84 -27.06 69.77 52.30
C LYS A 84 -25.71 69.30 51.76
N LYS A 85 -24.60 69.86 52.25
CA LYS A 85 -23.24 69.41 51.92
C LYS A 85 -22.99 67.96 52.40
N GLY A 86 -23.45 67.60 53.60
CA GLY A 86 -23.38 66.24 54.12
C GLY A 86 -24.15 65.23 53.26
N TYR A 87 -25.37 65.57 52.85
CA TYR A 87 -26.17 64.77 51.92
C TYR A 87 -25.52 64.67 50.54
N GLN A 88 -25.00 65.77 49.99
CA GLN A 88 -24.27 65.75 48.71
C GLN A 88 -23.02 64.86 48.80
N GLN A 89 -22.25 64.93 49.88
CA GLN A 89 -21.09 64.09 50.10
C GLN A 89 -21.48 62.61 50.26
N SER A 90 -22.56 62.33 50.98
CA SER A 90 -23.11 60.98 51.15
C SER A 90 -23.58 60.38 49.82
N LEU A 91 -24.32 61.16 49.01
CA LEU A 91 -24.75 60.78 47.66
C LEU A 91 -23.56 60.55 46.73
N TYR A 92 -22.54 61.40 46.77
CA TYR A 92 -21.31 61.21 46.02
C TYR A 92 -20.60 59.90 46.42
N ASN A 93 -20.46 59.64 47.71
CA ASN A 93 -19.86 58.42 48.23
C ASN A 93 -20.69 57.17 47.85
N ALA A 94 -22.02 57.24 47.92
CA ALA A 94 -22.92 56.18 47.50
C ALA A 94 -22.76 55.89 45.99
N ASN A 95 -22.77 56.93 45.15
CA ASN A 95 -22.53 56.80 43.71
C ASN A 95 -21.15 56.21 43.39
N LYS A 96 -20.10 56.61 44.12
CA LYS A 96 -18.76 56.05 44.00
C LYS A 96 -18.74 54.56 44.34
N ARG A 97 -19.44 54.15 45.41
CA ARG A 97 -19.59 52.72 45.77
C ARG A 97 -20.35 51.95 44.69
N ILE A 98 -21.47 52.47 44.20
CA ILE A 98 -22.26 51.85 43.12
C ILE A 98 -21.38 51.65 41.88
N LYS A 99 -20.59 52.65 41.49
CA LYS A 99 -19.68 52.57 40.33
C LYS A 99 -18.59 51.51 40.53
N ASN A 100 -18.02 51.41 41.73
CA ASN A 100 -17.05 50.38 42.07
C ASN A 100 -17.67 48.97 42.05
N TRP A 101 -18.89 48.80 42.59
CA TRP A 101 -19.62 47.53 42.54
C TRP A 101 -19.97 47.13 41.11
N HIS A 102 -20.42 48.08 40.29
CA HIS A 102 -20.68 47.86 38.88
C HIS A 102 -19.44 47.40 38.13
N ASN A 103 -18.29 48.06 38.32
CA ASN A 103 -17.02 47.65 37.72
C ASN A 103 -16.59 46.25 38.18
N LYS A 104 -16.76 45.93 39.48
CA LYS A 104 -16.44 44.60 40.02
C LYS A 104 -17.36 43.51 39.45
N ALA A 105 -18.66 43.80 39.31
CA ALA A 105 -19.61 42.88 38.69
C ALA A 105 -19.28 42.64 37.21
N MET A 106 -18.91 43.69 36.46
CA MET A 106 -18.47 43.57 35.07
C MET A 106 -17.20 42.73 34.94
N GLU A 107 -16.23 42.88 35.84
CA GLU A 107 -15.00 42.08 35.82
C GLU A 107 -15.29 40.61 36.16
N GLN A 108 -16.14 40.34 37.15
CA GLN A 108 -16.62 38.98 37.44
C GLN A 108 -17.34 38.36 36.24
N GLN A 109 -18.16 39.13 35.53
CA GLN A 109 -18.85 38.66 34.34
C GLN A 109 -17.86 38.30 33.21
N LYS A 110 -16.78 39.07 33.03
CA LYS A 110 -15.72 38.73 32.07
C LYS A 110 -15.00 37.45 32.47
N GLU A 111 -14.69 37.25 33.74
CA GLU A 111 -14.03 36.03 34.23
C GLU A 111 -14.92 34.78 34.06
N VAL A 112 -16.21 34.89 34.33
CA VAL A 112 -17.18 33.81 34.05
C VAL A 112 -17.18 33.48 32.56
N LYS A 113 -17.28 34.49 31.68
CA LYS A 113 -17.22 34.28 30.21
C LYS A 113 -15.93 33.62 29.75
N LYS A 114 -14.78 33.93 30.37
CA LYS A 114 -13.50 33.27 30.07
C LYS A 114 -13.51 31.80 30.50
N ARG A 115 -14.07 31.49 31.68
CA ARG A 115 -14.22 30.11 32.18
C ARG A 115 -15.15 29.29 31.30
N ASP A 116 -16.27 29.85 30.86
CA ASP A 116 -17.22 29.18 29.98
C ASP A 116 -16.57 28.80 28.64
N ARG A 117 -15.81 29.73 28.03
CA ARG A 117 -15.03 29.43 26.81
C ARG A 117 -13.99 28.34 27.04
N MET A 118 -13.35 28.31 28.20
CA MET A 118 -12.38 27.28 28.54
C MET A 118 -13.04 25.90 28.73
N LEU A 119 -14.23 25.85 29.33
CA LEU A 119 -15.01 24.63 29.48
C LEU A 119 -15.44 24.09 28.11
N GLU A 120 -15.93 24.96 27.22
CA GLU A 120 -16.31 24.59 25.86
C GLU A 120 -15.13 23.97 25.07
N LEU A 121 -13.94 24.57 25.16
CA LEU A 121 -12.74 24.02 24.52
C LEU A 121 -12.35 22.64 25.09
N LYS A 122 -12.45 22.45 26.41
CA LYS A 122 -12.19 21.15 27.05
C LYS A 122 -13.20 20.09 26.65
N GLU A 123 -14.48 20.46 26.48
CA GLU A 123 -15.51 19.54 26.00
C GLU A 123 -15.27 19.10 24.56
N ILE A 124 -14.83 20.01 23.69
CA ILE A 124 -14.44 19.69 22.31
C ILE A 124 -13.24 18.74 22.29
N GLU A 125 -12.22 18.99 23.12
CA GLU A 125 -11.05 18.12 23.23
C GLU A 125 -11.42 16.72 23.74
N MET A 126 -12.25 16.64 24.79
CA MET A 126 -12.76 15.37 25.31
C MET A 126 -13.56 14.58 24.27
N ARG A 127 -14.32 15.28 23.40
CA ARG A 127 -15.04 14.65 22.29
C ARG A 127 -14.09 14.04 21.27
N LYS A 128 -13.06 14.79 20.84
CA LYS A 128 -12.02 14.30 19.93
C LYS A 128 -11.28 13.09 20.49
N LEU A 129 -10.96 13.10 21.79
CA LEU A 129 -10.30 11.96 22.44
C LEU A 129 -11.20 10.72 22.50
N ARG A 130 -12.52 10.88 22.69
CA ARG A 130 -13.47 9.77 22.64
C ARG A 130 -13.54 9.16 21.24
N GLU A 131 -13.62 9.98 20.20
CA GLU A 131 -13.62 9.54 18.79
C GLU A 131 -12.31 8.82 18.41
N GLN A 132 -11.16 9.32 18.86
CA GLN A 132 -9.89 8.62 18.64
C GLN A 132 -9.84 7.27 19.35
N LYS A 133 -10.36 7.21 20.58
CA LYS A 133 -10.41 5.97 21.37
C LYS A 133 -11.27 4.91 20.68
N THR A 134 -12.47 5.27 20.22
CA THR A 134 -13.35 4.34 19.49
C THR A 134 -12.68 3.84 18.21
N GLY A 135 -12.04 4.73 17.44
CA GLY A 135 -11.31 4.33 16.23
C GLY A 135 -10.09 3.43 16.49
N VAL A 136 -9.49 3.45 17.67
CA VAL A 136 -8.43 2.50 18.06
C VAL A 136 -9.03 1.16 18.50
N GLU A 137 -10.16 1.15 19.19
CA GLU A 137 -10.87 -0.06 19.60
C GLU A 137 -11.37 -0.86 18.38
N GLU A 138 -11.93 -0.18 17.38
CA GLU A 138 -12.35 -0.79 16.11
C GLU A 138 -11.17 -1.44 15.37
N ARG A 139 -10.05 -0.72 15.21
CA ARG A 139 -8.83 -1.27 14.59
C ARG A 139 -8.30 -2.48 15.35
N ASN A 140 -8.35 -2.46 16.67
CA ASN A 140 -7.95 -3.61 17.49
C ASN A 140 -8.88 -4.81 17.33
N ALA A 141 -10.19 -4.59 17.14
CA ALA A 141 -11.14 -5.66 16.86
C ALA A 141 -10.82 -6.36 15.53
N VAL A 142 -10.58 -5.59 14.47
CA VAL A 142 -10.19 -6.12 13.14
C VAL A 142 -8.89 -6.94 13.22
N LEU A 143 -7.86 -6.40 13.88
CA LEU A 143 -6.58 -7.12 14.04
C LEU A 143 -6.71 -8.43 14.82
N ARG A 144 -7.60 -8.50 15.82
CA ARG A 144 -7.87 -9.74 16.56
C ARG A 144 -8.54 -10.80 15.68
N GLU A 145 -9.47 -10.38 14.83
CA GLU A 145 -10.11 -11.29 13.89
C GLU A 145 -9.13 -11.81 12.83
N GLU A 146 -8.30 -10.93 12.26
CA GLU A 146 -7.28 -11.32 11.30
C GLU A 146 -6.26 -12.30 11.92
N LYS A 147 -5.81 -12.04 13.14
CA LYS A 147 -4.94 -12.96 13.89
C LYS A 147 -5.59 -14.34 14.06
N ARG A 148 -6.89 -14.39 14.37
CA ARG A 148 -7.65 -15.65 14.48
C ARG A 148 -7.72 -16.38 13.14
N ARG A 149 -7.93 -15.67 12.03
CA ARG A 149 -7.93 -16.23 10.68
C ARG A 149 -6.58 -16.84 10.31
N LEU A 150 -5.50 -16.09 10.52
CA LEU A 150 -4.13 -16.56 10.24
C LEU A 150 -3.75 -17.77 11.10
N GLN A 151 -4.15 -17.79 12.37
CA GLN A 151 -3.93 -18.93 13.26
C GLN A 151 -4.63 -20.20 12.74
N LYS A 152 -5.89 -20.11 12.31
CA LYS A 152 -6.62 -21.22 11.69
C LYS A 152 -5.93 -21.74 10.42
N GLN A 153 -5.44 -20.84 9.57
CA GLN A 153 -4.69 -21.21 8.37
C GLN A 153 -3.38 -21.92 8.71
N ALA A 154 -2.64 -21.40 9.69
CA ALA A 154 -1.40 -22.01 10.15
C ALA A 154 -1.62 -23.43 10.71
N ASP A 155 -2.68 -23.63 11.49
CA ASP A 155 -3.01 -24.95 12.06
C ASP A 155 -3.49 -25.93 10.97
N ALA A 156 -4.25 -25.46 9.97
CA ALA A 156 -4.63 -26.26 8.81
C ALA A 156 -3.39 -26.69 7.98
N LEU A 157 -2.43 -25.79 7.76
CA LEU A 157 -1.17 -26.11 7.08
C LEU A 157 -0.32 -27.10 7.86
N LYS A 158 -0.19 -26.93 9.18
CA LYS A 158 0.49 -27.91 10.04
C LYS A 158 -0.18 -29.28 9.97
N ALA A 159 -1.51 -29.35 9.96
CA ALA A 159 -2.24 -30.60 9.80
C ALA A 159 -2.00 -31.24 8.42
N LYS A 160 -1.93 -30.45 7.34
CA LYS A 160 -1.56 -30.94 6.01
C LYS A 160 -0.15 -31.53 6.02
N ILE A 161 0.83 -30.83 6.58
CA ILE A 161 2.23 -31.30 6.68
C ILE A 161 2.31 -32.61 7.47
N ARG A 162 1.61 -32.71 8.61
CA ARG A 162 1.56 -33.93 9.42
C ARG A 162 0.99 -35.14 8.66
N ARG A 163 0.13 -34.92 7.66
CA ARG A 163 -0.48 -35.98 6.84
C ARG A 163 0.39 -36.43 5.65
N ILE A 164 1.42 -35.66 5.28
CA ILE A 164 2.28 -35.98 4.12
C ILE A 164 2.94 -37.37 4.27
N PRO A 165 3.58 -37.73 5.40
CA PRO A 165 4.23 -39.03 5.54
C PRO A 165 3.26 -40.20 5.37
N THR A 166 2.07 -40.10 5.97
CA THR A 166 1.02 -41.12 5.84
C THR A 166 0.49 -41.22 4.42
N ARG A 167 0.32 -40.09 3.71
CA ARG A 167 -0.11 -40.09 2.30
C ARG A 167 0.94 -40.73 1.40
N ILE A 168 2.23 -40.42 1.60
CA ILE A 168 3.33 -41.04 0.86
C ILE A 168 3.35 -42.54 1.14
N LYS A 169 3.27 -42.96 2.41
CA LYS A 169 3.21 -44.37 2.80
C LYS A 169 2.04 -45.10 2.13
N ASN A 170 0.83 -44.54 2.22
CA ASN A 170 -0.36 -45.16 1.64
C ASN A 170 -0.32 -45.18 0.10
N ALA A 171 0.25 -44.15 -0.53
CA ALA A 171 0.45 -44.13 -1.98
C ALA A 171 1.44 -45.21 -2.42
N LEU A 172 2.55 -45.37 -1.69
CA LEU A 172 3.53 -46.44 -1.90
C LEU A 172 2.90 -47.83 -1.69
N GLU A 173 2.12 -48.03 -0.63
CA GLU A 173 1.42 -49.31 -0.40
C GLU A 173 0.40 -49.59 -1.51
N LYS A 174 -0.34 -48.57 -1.97
CA LYS A 174 -1.32 -48.73 -3.05
C LYS A 174 -0.66 -49.02 -4.38
N THR A 175 0.46 -48.37 -4.71
CA THR A 175 1.22 -48.69 -5.93
C THR A 175 1.81 -50.10 -5.83
N MET A 176 2.38 -50.49 -4.70
CA MET A 176 2.86 -51.86 -4.49
C MET A 176 1.76 -52.92 -4.68
N ARG A 177 0.53 -52.66 -4.20
CA ARG A 177 -0.62 -53.57 -4.39
C ARG A 177 -1.13 -53.60 -5.83
N LEU A 178 -1.21 -52.45 -6.50
CA LEU A 178 -1.72 -52.35 -7.87
C LEU A 178 -0.74 -52.93 -8.90
N PHE A 179 0.57 -52.81 -8.65
CA PHE A 179 1.58 -53.37 -9.54
C PHE A 179 1.88 -54.84 -9.27
N GLY A 180 1.41 -55.39 -8.15
CA GLY A 180 1.61 -56.79 -7.76
C GLY A 180 3.08 -57.14 -7.57
N GLU A 181 3.36 -58.14 -6.73
CA GLU A 181 4.71 -58.74 -6.62
C GLU A 181 5.13 -59.52 -7.88
N LYS A 182 4.48 -59.27 -9.03
CA LYS A 182 4.83 -59.86 -10.33
C LYS A 182 6.08 -59.17 -10.85
N GLU A 183 7.20 -59.75 -10.42
CA GLU A 183 8.56 -59.59 -10.90
C GLU A 183 9.11 -58.16 -10.84
N LYS A 184 10.07 -57.99 -9.93
CA LYS A 184 11.12 -56.98 -9.95
C LYS A 184 12.01 -57.07 -11.21
N LYS A 185 11.44 -57.17 -12.40
CA LYS A 185 12.11 -56.71 -13.60
C LYS A 185 12.08 -55.20 -13.50
N GLY A 186 13.17 -54.62 -12.98
CA GLY A 186 13.33 -53.19 -12.84
C GLY A 186 12.85 -52.53 -14.12
N LYS A 187 11.84 -51.66 -14.02
CA LYS A 187 11.39 -50.89 -15.17
C LYS A 187 12.51 -49.91 -15.48
N THR A 188 13.36 -50.30 -16.43
CA THR A 188 14.43 -49.44 -16.92
C THR A 188 13.81 -48.35 -17.78
N VAL A 189 14.05 -47.10 -17.42
CA VAL A 189 13.66 -45.93 -18.21
C VAL A 189 14.87 -45.51 -19.02
N HIS A 190 14.78 -45.64 -20.34
CA HIS A 190 15.83 -45.16 -21.24
C HIS A 190 15.65 -43.67 -21.49
N LEU A 191 16.68 -42.86 -21.21
CA LEU A 191 16.64 -41.42 -21.50
C LEU A 191 16.73 -41.11 -23.00
N LYS A 192 17.19 -42.08 -23.79
CA LYS A 192 17.35 -41.99 -25.24
C LYS A 192 16.88 -43.27 -25.89
N GLU A 193 16.22 -43.13 -27.03
CA GLU A 193 15.85 -44.21 -27.91
C GLU A 193 16.58 -43.98 -29.24
N LYS A 194 17.48 -44.91 -29.61
CA LYS A 194 18.31 -44.79 -30.83
C LYS A 194 19.06 -43.45 -30.92
N GLY A 195 19.55 -42.96 -29.79
CA GLY A 195 20.28 -41.69 -29.69
C GLY A 195 19.42 -40.42 -29.66
N VAL A 196 18.10 -40.54 -29.88
CA VAL A 196 17.14 -39.43 -29.83
C VAL A 196 16.51 -39.35 -28.45
N VAL A 197 16.31 -38.13 -27.92
CA VAL A 197 15.59 -37.94 -26.65
C VAL A 197 14.09 -37.97 -26.94
N PRO A 198 13.32 -38.93 -26.37
CA PRO A 198 11.88 -39.03 -26.61
C PRO A 198 11.13 -37.76 -26.17
N ASN A 199 10.02 -37.44 -26.84
CA ASN A 199 9.23 -36.23 -26.52
C ASN A 199 8.71 -36.22 -25.07
N SER A 200 8.37 -37.38 -24.51
CA SER A 200 7.98 -37.50 -23.09
C SER A 200 9.10 -37.05 -22.14
N ILE A 201 10.35 -37.43 -22.43
CA ILE A 201 11.53 -37.01 -21.67
C ILE A 201 11.82 -35.53 -21.91
N ARG A 202 11.67 -35.02 -23.13
CA ARG A 202 11.83 -33.59 -23.45
C ARG A 202 10.83 -32.72 -22.67
N ASN A 203 9.56 -33.11 -22.65
CA ASN A 203 8.51 -32.41 -21.91
C ASN A 203 8.81 -32.42 -20.41
N MET A 204 9.17 -33.58 -19.85
CA MET A 204 9.56 -33.68 -18.43
C MET A 204 10.75 -32.76 -18.10
N LEU A 205 11.78 -32.71 -18.96
CA LEU A 205 12.92 -31.81 -18.75
C LEU A 205 12.50 -30.34 -18.79
N ALA A 206 11.61 -29.96 -19.70
CA ALA A 206 11.09 -28.60 -19.79
C ALA A 206 10.25 -28.23 -18.54
N GLU A 207 9.39 -29.13 -18.08
CA GLU A 207 8.57 -28.95 -16.88
C GLU A 207 9.41 -28.83 -15.61
N LEU A 208 10.43 -29.67 -15.43
CA LEU A 208 11.35 -29.56 -14.28
C LEU A 208 12.03 -28.18 -14.21
N VAL A 209 12.33 -27.58 -15.36
CA VAL A 209 12.92 -26.24 -15.40
C VAL A 209 11.87 -25.16 -15.16
N ALA A 210 10.75 -25.22 -15.87
CA ALA A 210 9.73 -24.17 -15.87
C ALA A 210 8.88 -24.15 -14.59
N LEU A 211 8.49 -25.32 -14.08
CA LEU A 211 7.56 -25.46 -12.96
C LEU A 211 8.28 -25.69 -11.64
N ASP A 212 9.31 -26.56 -11.64
CA ASP A 212 10.03 -26.94 -10.42
C ASP A 212 11.31 -26.12 -10.18
N ASN A 213 11.63 -25.19 -11.08
CA ASN A 213 12.81 -24.31 -11.00
C ASN A 213 14.13 -25.09 -10.81
N VAL A 214 14.21 -26.29 -11.41
CA VAL A 214 15.44 -27.09 -11.41
C VAL A 214 16.37 -26.48 -12.47
N PRO A 215 17.63 -26.11 -12.11
CA PRO A 215 18.57 -25.62 -13.11
C PRO A 215 18.77 -26.66 -14.22
N ALA A 216 18.72 -26.26 -15.49
CA ALA A 216 18.83 -27.17 -16.64
C ALA A 216 20.00 -28.17 -16.54
N ARG A 217 21.16 -27.73 -16.03
CA ARG A 217 22.34 -28.59 -15.80
C ARG A 217 22.15 -29.68 -14.73
N ARG A 218 21.09 -29.63 -13.94
CA ARG A 218 20.76 -30.56 -12.85
C ARG A 218 19.49 -31.37 -13.12
N CYS A 219 18.76 -31.12 -14.21
CA CYS A 219 17.51 -31.82 -14.48
C CYS A 219 17.69 -33.34 -14.58
N VAL A 220 18.75 -33.79 -15.26
CA VAL A 220 19.03 -35.23 -15.40
C VAL A 220 19.40 -35.86 -14.06
N ASP A 221 20.26 -35.21 -13.27
CA ASP A 221 20.62 -35.66 -11.91
C ASP A 221 19.39 -35.73 -11.01
N ALA A 222 18.52 -34.72 -11.06
CA ALA A 222 17.29 -34.65 -10.28
C ALA A 222 16.33 -35.78 -10.68
N PHE A 223 16.13 -35.98 -11.99
CA PHE A 223 15.30 -37.06 -12.50
C PHE A 223 15.82 -38.44 -12.07
N LYS A 224 17.12 -38.71 -12.22
CA LYS A 224 17.75 -39.97 -11.79
C LYS A 224 17.54 -40.23 -10.29
N ARG A 225 17.65 -39.19 -9.45
CA ARG A 225 17.39 -39.30 -8.01
C ARG A 225 15.94 -39.63 -7.69
N ILE A 226 15.00 -38.96 -8.38
CA ILE A 226 13.55 -39.20 -8.20
C ILE A 226 13.20 -40.61 -8.66
N ALA A 227 13.65 -41.01 -9.84
CA ALA A 227 13.43 -42.33 -10.41
C ALA A 227 14.02 -43.43 -9.51
N GLY A 228 15.25 -43.26 -9.03
CA GLY A 228 15.89 -44.20 -8.11
C GLY A 228 15.14 -44.32 -6.77
N ALA A 229 14.63 -43.21 -6.22
CA ALA A 229 13.80 -43.26 -5.01
C ALA A 229 12.47 -44.01 -5.21
N LEU A 230 11.98 -44.08 -6.45
CA LEU A 230 10.77 -44.81 -6.84
C LEU A 230 11.07 -46.25 -7.30
N GLY A 231 12.33 -46.68 -7.29
CA GLY A 231 12.75 -48.03 -7.70
C GLY A 231 12.86 -48.23 -9.21
N PHE A 232 12.95 -47.16 -10.00
CA PHE A 232 13.25 -47.23 -11.43
C PHE A 232 14.75 -47.12 -11.67
N GLU A 233 15.28 -47.97 -12.55
CA GLU A 233 16.63 -47.81 -13.08
C GLU A 233 16.56 -46.87 -14.29
N VAL A 234 17.45 -45.88 -14.36
CA VAL A 234 17.47 -44.92 -15.48
C VAL A 234 18.72 -45.15 -16.29
N GLU A 235 18.54 -45.64 -17.51
CA GLU A 235 19.65 -45.93 -18.42
C GLU A 235 19.95 -44.73 -19.33
N GLY A 236 21.24 -44.46 -19.51
CA GLY A 236 21.75 -43.43 -20.38
C GLY A 236 21.94 -42.08 -19.71
N ASP A 237 22.25 -41.07 -20.54
CA ASP A 237 22.50 -39.71 -20.09
C ASP A 237 22.17 -38.67 -21.17
N ILE A 238 21.80 -37.46 -20.74
CA ILE A 238 21.47 -36.35 -21.63
C ILE A 238 22.43 -35.19 -21.34
N SER A 239 23.13 -34.72 -22.36
CA SER A 239 24.08 -33.62 -22.21
C SER A 239 23.37 -32.34 -21.79
N THR A 240 24.04 -31.49 -21.00
CA THR A 240 23.52 -30.17 -20.63
C THR A 240 23.17 -29.32 -21.85
N ARG A 241 23.92 -29.46 -22.95
CA ARG A 241 23.63 -28.78 -24.23
C ARG A 241 22.26 -29.19 -24.78
N THR A 242 21.95 -30.48 -24.77
CA THR A 242 20.66 -31.00 -25.22
C THR A 242 19.53 -30.53 -24.33
N THR A 243 19.69 -30.58 -23.00
CA THR A 243 18.68 -30.08 -22.05
C THR A 243 18.41 -28.58 -22.28
N ASN A 244 19.46 -27.77 -22.46
CA ASN A 244 19.30 -26.35 -22.76
C ASN A 244 18.57 -26.09 -24.08
N ARG A 245 18.80 -26.91 -25.12
CA ARG A 245 18.06 -26.81 -26.40
C ARG A 245 16.59 -27.12 -26.21
N VAL A 246 16.27 -28.20 -25.51
CA VAL A 246 14.89 -28.59 -25.19
C VAL A 246 14.14 -27.47 -24.45
N VAL A 247 14.78 -26.85 -23.45
CA VAL A 247 14.17 -25.73 -22.71
C VAL A 247 13.95 -24.51 -23.59
N LYS A 248 14.91 -24.18 -24.48
CA LYS A 248 14.75 -23.06 -25.42
C LYS A 248 13.62 -23.30 -26.42
N GLU A 249 13.55 -24.51 -26.98
CA GLU A 249 12.48 -24.92 -27.89
C GLU A 249 11.12 -24.86 -27.21
N ALA A 250 11.01 -25.35 -25.96
CA ALA A 250 9.79 -25.24 -25.17
C ALA A 250 9.41 -23.78 -24.90
N GLY A 251 10.39 -22.90 -24.67
CA GLY A 251 10.16 -21.45 -24.54
C GLY A 251 9.64 -20.80 -25.82
N ILE A 252 10.15 -21.20 -26.99
CA ILE A 252 9.64 -20.74 -28.30
C ILE A 252 8.21 -21.24 -28.51
N ALA A 253 7.95 -22.53 -28.25
CA ALA A 253 6.60 -23.09 -28.35
C ALA A 253 5.61 -22.37 -27.42
N ALA A 254 6.03 -22.01 -26.20
CA ALA A 254 5.21 -21.23 -25.28
C ALA A 254 4.86 -19.83 -25.86
N LYS A 255 5.80 -19.15 -26.50
CA LYS A 255 5.55 -17.87 -27.17
C LYS A 255 4.57 -17.99 -28.34
N ILE A 256 4.69 -19.07 -29.13
CA ILE A 256 3.75 -19.36 -30.22
C ILE A 256 2.33 -19.54 -29.65
N HIS A 257 2.16 -20.34 -28.60
CA HIS A 257 0.86 -20.55 -27.95
C HIS A 257 0.26 -19.25 -27.37
N VAL A 258 1.10 -18.32 -26.89
CA VAL A 258 0.64 -17.00 -26.45
C VAL A 258 0.02 -16.23 -27.60
N VAL A 259 0.65 -16.21 -28.78
CA VAL A 259 0.10 -15.55 -29.98
C VAL A 259 -1.18 -16.22 -30.47
N GLU A 260 -1.26 -17.55 -30.45
CA GLU A 260 -2.52 -18.25 -30.76
C GLU A 260 -3.65 -17.81 -29.83
N SER A 261 -3.36 -17.72 -28.53
CA SER A 261 -4.32 -17.25 -27.53
C SER A 261 -4.74 -15.80 -27.77
N PHE A 262 -3.83 -14.94 -28.26
CA PHE A 262 -4.16 -13.55 -28.61
C PHE A 262 -5.07 -13.45 -29.85
N LYS A 263 -4.88 -14.31 -30.85
CA LYS A 263 -5.72 -14.32 -32.07
C LYS A 263 -7.16 -14.73 -31.77
N GLU A 264 -7.36 -15.60 -30.78
CA GLU A 264 -8.67 -16.08 -30.36
C GLU A 264 -9.33 -15.20 -29.30
N ALA A 265 -8.61 -14.20 -28.78
CA ALA A 265 -9.06 -13.33 -27.70
C ALA A 265 -10.26 -12.47 -28.10
N GLN A 266 -11.27 -12.43 -27.24
CA GLN A 266 -12.33 -11.41 -27.28
C GLN A 266 -11.85 -10.09 -26.66
N GLY A 267 -10.97 -10.17 -25.65
CA GLY A 267 -10.40 -9.00 -25.01
C GLY A 267 -9.08 -9.32 -24.30
N ILE A 268 -8.17 -8.35 -24.33
CA ILE A 268 -6.86 -8.44 -23.70
C ILE A 268 -6.67 -7.30 -22.71
N GLY A 269 -6.38 -7.63 -21.45
CA GLY A 269 -5.91 -6.67 -20.44
C GLY A 269 -4.40 -6.78 -20.29
N ILE A 270 -3.67 -5.69 -20.45
CA ILE A 270 -2.21 -5.68 -20.25
C ILE A 270 -1.84 -5.12 -18.88
N SER A 271 -0.75 -5.61 -18.29
CA SER A 271 -0.20 -5.03 -17.07
C SER A 271 1.31 -5.15 -17.05
N SER A 272 1.95 -4.17 -16.42
CA SER A 272 3.39 -4.19 -16.21
C SER A 272 3.71 -3.74 -14.80
N ASP A 273 4.68 -4.38 -14.18
CA ASP A 273 5.21 -3.99 -12.87
C ASP A 273 6.71 -3.80 -12.95
N GLY A 274 7.24 -2.80 -12.23
CA GLY A 274 8.62 -2.38 -12.28
C GLY A 274 9.27 -2.47 -10.91
N THR A 275 10.44 -3.10 -10.82
CA THR A 275 11.25 -3.14 -9.59
C THR A 275 12.72 -2.84 -9.86
N SER A 276 13.41 -2.25 -8.91
CA SER A 276 14.84 -1.96 -9.03
C SER A 276 15.66 -2.93 -8.19
N HIS A 277 16.70 -3.53 -8.79
CA HIS A 277 17.68 -4.35 -8.08
C HIS A 277 19.10 -4.01 -8.53
N LYS A 278 19.94 -3.57 -7.59
CA LYS A 278 21.36 -3.22 -7.82
C LYS A 278 21.56 -2.25 -8.99
N ASN A 279 20.84 -1.12 -8.96
CA ASN A 279 20.88 -0.07 -9.98
C ASN A 279 20.39 -0.48 -11.38
N ASN A 280 19.82 -1.68 -11.52
CA ASN A 280 19.11 -2.08 -12.73
C ASN A 280 17.61 -2.07 -12.45
N ASN A 281 16.84 -1.53 -13.38
CA ASN A 281 15.39 -1.59 -13.34
C ASN A 281 14.91 -2.79 -14.14
N TYR A 282 14.12 -3.64 -13.52
CA TYR A 282 13.48 -4.79 -14.13
C TYR A 282 12.00 -4.47 -14.27
N LYS A 283 11.44 -4.78 -15.43
CA LYS A 283 10.01 -4.68 -15.68
C LYS A 283 9.49 -6.05 -16.09
N THR A 284 8.37 -6.45 -15.51
CA THR A 284 7.64 -7.65 -15.87
C THR A 284 6.43 -7.27 -16.72
N HIS A 285 6.12 -8.08 -17.72
CA HIS A 285 4.98 -7.87 -18.62
C HIS A 285 4.01 -9.04 -18.51
N TYR A 286 2.72 -8.72 -18.37
CA TYR A 286 1.63 -9.68 -18.27
C TYR A 286 0.48 -9.32 -19.21
N ALA A 287 -0.20 -10.34 -19.71
CA ALA A 287 -1.43 -10.20 -20.48
C ALA A 287 -2.51 -11.15 -19.96
N GLY A 288 -3.62 -10.59 -19.50
CA GLY A 288 -4.86 -11.29 -19.24
C GLY A 288 -5.68 -11.39 -20.53
N VAL A 289 -6.04 -12.60 -20.93
CA VAL A 289 -6.79 -12.91 -22.15
C VAL A 289 -8.13 -13.51 -21.77
N ILE A 290 -9.20 -12.99 -22.37
CA ILE A 290 -10.54 -13.56 -22.32
C ILE A 290 -10.83 -14.17 -23.69
N ASP A 291 -11.02 -15.49 -23.76
CA ASP A 291 -11.41 -16.17 -25.00
C ASP A 291 -12.90 -15.96 -25.32
N LYS A 292 -13.36 -16.48 -26.47
CA LYS A 292 -14.75 -16.32 -26.93
C LYS A 292 -15.75 -17.05 -26.04
N GLU A 293 -15.29 -18.09 -25.36
CA GLU A 293 -16.07 -18.88 -24.39
C GLU A 293 -16.11 -18.20 -23.01
N GLY A 294 -15.38 -17.10 -22.82
CA GLY A 294 -15.32 -16.34 -21.58
C GLY A 294 -14.32 -16.89 -20.55
N ASN A 295 -13.48 -17.86 -20.91
CA ASN A 295 -12.41 -18.33 -20.02
C ASN A 295 -11.32 -17.27 -19.94
N GLN A 296 -10.82 -17.08 -18.72
CA GLN A 296 -9.75 -16.15 -18.42
C GLN A 296 -8.42 -16.89 -18.31
N ARG A 297 -7.41 -16.41 -19.02
CA ARG A 297 -6.02 -16.90 -18.94
C ARG A 297 -5.10 -15.73 -18.70
N GLU A 298 -4.05 -15.95 -17.92
CA GLU A 298 -3.01 -14.94 -17.68
C GLU A 298 -1.68 -15.47 -18.22
N PHE A 299 -1.01 -14.65 -19.03
CA PHE A 299 0.28 -14.97 -19.62
C PHE A 299 1.35 -14.05 -19.05
N PHE A 300 2.45 -14.65 -18.62
CA PHE A 300 3.69 -13.94 -18.32
C PHE A 300 4.50 -13.82 -19.62
N LEU A 301 4.69 -12.60 -20.09
CA LEU A 301 5.33 -12.31 -21.38
C LEU A 301 6.84 -12.14 -21.27
N GLY A 302 7.35 -11.89 -20.06
CA GLY A 302 8.78 -11.88 -19.76
C GLY A 302 9.21 -10.76 -18.84
N ILE A 303 10.53 -10.62 -18.71
CA ILE A 303 11.20 -9.56 -17.95
C ILE A 303 12.10 -8.79 -18.89
N SER A 304 11.96 -7.47 -18.93
CA SER A 304 12.90 -6.56 -19.59
C SER A 304 13.73 -5.79 -18.55
N ILE A 305 14.95 -5.42 -18.94
CA ILE A 305 15.77 -4.47 -18.17
C ILE A 305 15.58 -3.12 -18.83
N ALA A 306 15.13 -2.13 -18.07
CA ALA A 306 14.90 -0.79 -18.58
C ALA A 306 16.01 0.16 -18.11
N ALA A 307 16.64 0.85 -19.05
CA ALA A 307 17.63 1.87 -18.70
C ALA A 307 16.97 3.09 -18.03
N ASN A 308 15.73 3.41 -18.41
CA ASN A 308 14.94 4.52 -17.87
C ASN A 308 13.46 4.10 -17.69
N HIS A 309 12.70 4.94 -16.98
CA HIS A 309 11.28 4.72 -16.67
C HIS A 309 10.37 5.76 -17.33
N THR A 310 10.72 6.23 -18.52
CA THR A 310 9.82 7.14 -19.24
C THR A 310 8.66 6.36 -19.85
N SER A 311 7.48 6.99 -19.92
CA SER A 311 6.29 6.40 -20.53
C SER A 311 6.52 6.04 -22.01
N GLU A 312 7.33 6.83 -22.73
CA GLU A 312 7.71 6.56 -24.11
C GLU A 312 8.53 5.28 -24.25
N THR A 313 9.55 5.10 -23.41
CA THR A 313 10.37 3.87 -23.44
C THR A 313 9.54 2.66 -23.01
N GLN A 314 8.62 2.82 -22.05
CA GLN A 314 7.68 1.75 -21.68
C GLN A 314 6.72 1.39 -22.84
N ARG A 315 6.25 2.38 -23.61
CA ARG A 315 5.43 2.12 -24.81
C ARG A 315 6.22 1.31 -25.84
N ASP A 316 7.44 1.74 -26.14
CA ASP A 316 8.27 1.09 -27.16
C ASP A 316 8.64 -0.34 -26.74
N GLU A 317 8.98 -0.55 -25.46
CA GLU A 317 9.20 -1.89 -24.89
C GLU A 317 7.99 -2.82 -25.09
N TRP A 318 6.77 -2.31 -24.96
CA TRP A 318 5.55 -3.07 -25.19
C TRP A 318 5.34 -3.42 -26.66
N ILE A 319 5.58 -2.46 -27.56
CA ILE A 319 5.47 -2.67 -29.01
C ILE A 319 6.49 -3.72 -29.46
N ASP A 320 7.77 -3.52 -29.11
CA ASP A 320 8.87 -4.44 -29.43
C ASP A 320 8.61 -5.85 -28.90
N LEU A 321 8.08 -5.96 -27.68
CA LEU A 321 7.73 -7.24 -27.08
C LEU A 321 6.67 -7.97 -27.92
N VAL A 322 5.57 -7.30 -28.26
CA VAL A 322 4.48 -7.91 -29.03
C VAL A 322 4.93 -8.23 -30.45
N ASP A 323 5.66 -7.33 -31.10
CA ASP A 323 6.20 -7.56 -32.44
C ASP A 323 7.13 -8.78 -32.44
N SER A 324 8.03 -8.90 -31.47
CA SER A 324 8.91 -10.08 -31.35
C SER A 324 8.15 -11.40 -31.15
N LEU A 325 6.99 -11.37 -30.49
CA LEU A 325 6.15 -12.56 -30.33
C LEU A 325 5.54 -12.96 -31.68
N TYR A 326 5.05 -11.99 -32.45
CA TYR A 326 4.45 -12.23 -33.76
C TYR A 326 5.50 -12.60 -34.82
N GLU A 327 6.71 -12.04 -34.78
CA GLU A 327 7.83 -12.48 -35.62
C GLU A 327 8.15 -13.95 -35.40
N ILE A 328 8.30 -14.38 -34.14
CA ILE A 328 8.52 -15.80 -33.80
C ILE A 328 7.37 -16.68 -34.31
N TYR A 329 6.13 -16.19 -34.25
CA TYR A 329 4.96 -16.90 -34.76
C TYR A 329 4.98 -17.01 -36.29
N GLN A 330 5.30 -15.94 -37.01
CA GLN A 330 5.37 -15.91 -38.48
C GLN A 330 6.54 -16.75 -39.03
N ASP A 331 7.68 -16.76 -38.32
CA ASP A 331 8.85 -17.56 -38.69
C ASP A 331 8.67 -19.07 -38.40
N SER A 332 7.62 -19.43 -37.65
CA SER A 332 7.35 -20.82 -37.30
C SER A 332 6.76 -21.59 -38.49
N PRO A 333 7.36 -22.73 -38.91
CA PRO A 333 6.81 -23.55 -39.99
C PRO A 333 5.49 -24.24 -39.64
N PHE A 334 5.03 -24.13 -38.39
CA PHE A 334 3.78 -24.73 -37.90
C PHE A 334 2.61 -23.74 -37.86
N CYS A 335 2.86 -22.46 -38.18
CA CYS A 335 1.89 -21.38 -38.01
C CYS A 335 1.56 -20.73 -39.36
N SER A 336 0.43 -20.03 -39.43
CA SER A 336 0.07 -19.25 -40.62
C SER A 336 0.78 -17.91 -40.64
N ASN A 337 1.33 -17.54 -41.81
CA ASN A 337 2.06 -16.29 -42.03
C ASN A 337 1.15 -15.04 -42.04
N GLU A 338 -0.16 -15.19 -41.87
CA GLU A 338 -1.14 -14.09 -41.92
C GLU A 338 -1.30 -13.34 -40.60
N ALA A 339 -0.78 -13.88 -39.48
CA ALA A 339 -0.93 -13.25 -38.17
C ALA A 339 -0.20 -11.90 -38.12
N ASN A 340 -0.81 -10.87 -37.54
CA ASN A 340 -0.24 -9.53 -37.48
C ASN A 340 -0.33 -8.98 -36.05
N SER A 341 0.75 -8.38 -35.53
CA SER A 341 0.79 -7.83 -34.17
C SER A 341 -0.27 -6.76 -33.89
N ARG A 342 -0.76 -6.07 -34.93
CA ARG A 342 -1.90 -5.15 -34.82
C ARG A 342 -3.17 -5.84 -34.31
N GLU A 343 -3.33 -7.15 -34.51
CA GLU A 343 -4.45 -7.92 -33.96
C GLU A 343 -4.49 -7.86 -32.44
N PHE A 344 -3.34 -8.08 -31.80
CA PHE A 344 -3.20 -7.93 -30.35
C PHE A 344 -3.66 -6.55 -29.91
N TRP A 345 -3.11 -5.49 -30.51
CA TRP A 345 -3.43 -4.11 -30.13
C TRP A 345 -4.91 -3.75 -30.32
N THR A 346 -5.54 -4.24 -31.39
CA THR A 346 -6.99 -4.07 -31.58
C THR A 346 -7.83 -4.82 -30.55
N ALA A 347 -7.33 -5.94 -30.03
CA ALA A 347 -7.98 -6.74 -28.99
C ALA A 347 -7.73 -6.22 -27.56
N VAL A 348 -6.78 -5.31 -27.33
CA VAL A 348 -6.53 -4.72 -26.00
C VAL A 348 -7.74 -3.90 -25.54
N THR A 349 -8.37 -4.28 -24.44
CA THR A 349 -9.55 -3.60 -23.87
C THR A 349 -9.22 -2.76 -22.64
N GLY A 350 -8.10 -3.02 -21.97
CA GLY A 350 -7.70 -2.30 -20.78
C GLY A 350 -6.25 -2.49 -20.38
N MET A 351 -5.82 -1.68 -19.41
CA MET A 351 -4.50 -1.76 -18.80
C MET A 351 -4.62 -1.66 -17.29
N HIS A 352 -3.96 -2.56 -16.56
CA HIS A 352 -3.80 -2.47 -15.12
C HIS A 352 -2.47 -1.81 -14.79
N SER A 353 -2.52 -0.65 -14.13
CA SER A 353 -1.36 0.10 -13.67
C SER A 353 -1.72 0.85 -12.38
N ASP A 354 -0.71 1.37 -11.68
CA ASP A 354 -0.93 2.22 -10.52
C ASP A 354 -1.43 3.63 -10.93
N HIS A 355 -1.66 4.49 -9.95
CA HIS A 355 -2.16 5.85 -10.17
C HIS A 355 -1.08 6.88 -10.51
N ALA A 356 0.14 6.46 -10.85
CA ALA A 356 1.24 7.38 -11.14
C ALA A 356 1.04 8.13 -12.47
N GLU A 357 1.55 9.37 -12.56
CA GLU A 357 1.35 10.24 -13.74
C GLU A 357 2.04 9.71 -15.00
N ASP A 358 3.20 9.06 -14.86
CA ASP A 358 3.89 8.37 -15.95
C ASP A 358 3.08 7.17 -16.46
N GLN A 359 2.38 6.44 -15.59
CA GLN A 359 1.48 5.36 -16.00
C GLN A 359 0.23 5.88 -16.72
N LYS A 360 -0.36 7.00 -16.25
CA LYS A 360 -1.45 7.68 -17.00
C LYS A 360 -1.00 8.15 -18.37
N LYS A 361 0.24 8.67 -18.47
CA LYS A 361 0.83 9.07 -19.76
C LYS A 361 1.06 7.87 -20.66
N LEU A 362 1.58 6.75 -20.13
CA LEU A 362 1.74 5.49 -20.86
C LEU A 362 0.40 5.00 -21.41
N TYR A 363 -0.66 4.99 -20.60
CA TYR A 363 -2.00 4.61 -21.03
C TYR A 363 -2.48 5.43 -22.23
N ARG A 364 -2.30 6.76 -22.20
CA ARG A 364 -2.66 7.64 -23.34
C ARG A 364 -1.85 7.29 -24.59
N LEU A 365 -0.54 7.09 -24.45
CA LEU A 365 0.33 6.72 -25.57
C LEU A 365 -0.07 5.38 -26.21
N LEU A 366 -0.38 4.37 -25.41
CA LEU A 366 -0.83 3.06 -25.88
C LEU A 366 -2.22 3.13 -26.50
N LYS A 367 -3.11 3.97 -25.96
CA LYS A 367 -4.42 4.23 -26.56
C LYS A 367 -4.29 4.86 -27.95
N ASP A 368 -3.46 5.89 -28.09
CA ASP A 368 -3.21 6.56 -29.38
C ASP A 368 -2.60 5.58 -30.40
N PHE A 369 -1.72 4.69 -29.95
CA PHE A 369 -1.15 3.63 -30.77
C PHE A 369 -2.21 2.62 -31.22
N LYS A 370 -3.05 2.13 -30.30
CA LYS A 370 -4.18 1.26 -30.60
C LYS A 370 -5.12 1.87 -31.64
N GLU A 371 -5.53 3.13 -31.47
CA GLU A 371 -6.42 3.81 -32.41
C GLU A 371 -5.82 3.91 -33.82
N ARG A 372 -4.49 4.04 -33.92
CA ARG A 372 -3.77 4.00 -35.19
C ARG A 372 -3.85 2.62 -35.83
N CYS A 373 -3.55 1.55 -35.08
CA CYS A 373 -3.67 0.18 -35.56
C CYS A 373 -5.11 -0.15 -36.04
N GLU A 374 -6.13 0.31 -35.31
CA GLU A 374 -7.53 0.15 -35.72
C GLU A 374 -7.85 0.89 -37.03
N ARG A 375 -7.36 2.13 -37.18
CA ARG A 375 -7.53 2.91 -38.41
C ARG A 375 -6.87 2.23 -39.61
N GLU A 376 -5.64 1.76 -39.45
CA GLU A 376 -4.91 1.03 -40.50
C GLU A 376 -5.63 -0.25 -40.90
N LYS A 377 -6.02 -1.11 -39.94
CA LYS A 377 -6.76 -2.35 -40.25
C LYS A 377 -8.09 -2.08 -40.93
N ARG A 378 -8.80 -1.00 -40.57
CA ARG A 378 -10.05 -0.61 -41.24
C ARG A 378 -9.80 -0.15 -42.68
N GLY A 379 -8.75 0.64 -42.89
CA GLY A 379 -8.32 1.07 -44.23
C GLY A 379 -7.98 -0.10 -45.14
N GLU A 380 -7.16 -1.04 -44.67
CA GLU A 380 -6.79 -2.25 -45.42
C GLU A 380 -8.01 -3.08 -45.82
N LYS A 381 -8.97 -3.28 -44.89
CA LYS A 381 -10.23 -3.97 -45.19
C LYS A 381 -11.04 -3.27 -46.26
N GLN A 382 -11.16 -1.94 -46.21
CA GLN A 382 -11.89 -1.17 -47.21
C GLN A 382 -11.21 -1.25 -48.59
N SER A 383 -9.88 -1.15 -48.64
CA SER A 383 -9.10 -1.29 -49.88
C SER A 383 -9.26 -2.68 -50.49
N MET A 384 -9.22 -3.75 -49.68
CA MET A 384 -9.46 -5.11 -50.17
C MET A 384 -10.87 -5.30 -50.71
N THR A 385 -11.90 -4.75 -50.05
CA THR A 385 -13.29 -4.82 -50.55
C THR A 385 -13.46 -4.08 -51.88
N LEU A 386 -12.88 -2.88 -52.02
CA LEU A 386 -12.95 -2.12 -53.26
C LEU A 386 -12.26 -2.85 -54.43
N ALA A 387 -11.05 -3.39 -54.19
CA ALA A 387 -10.34 -4.19 -55.19
C ALA A 387 -11.13 -5.43 -55.62
N ALA A 388 -11.79 -6.13 -54.68
CA ALA A 388 -12.62 -7.28 -55.00
C ALA A 388 -13.86 -6.91 -55.86
N MET A 389 -14.47 -5.75 -55.61
CA MET A 389 -15.60 -5.25 -56.40
C MET A 389 -15.19 -4.88 -57.82
N GLU A 390 -14.03 -4.25 -58.01
CA GLU A 390 -13.49 -3.90 -59.33
C GLU A 390 -13.19 -5.14 -60.17
N HIS A 391 -12.58 -6.19 -59.58
CA HIS A 391 -12.29 -7.43 -60.29
C HIS A 391 -13.55 -8.28 -60.57
N GLY A 392 -14.55 -8.27 -59.69
CA GLY A 392 -15.82 -8.99 -59.89
C GLY A 392 -16.71 -8.38 -60.97
N ALA A 393 -16.59 -7.07 -61.24
CA ALA A 393 -17.36 -6.40 -62.29
C ALA A 393 -16.84 -6.70 -63.71
N SER A 394 -15.60 -7.18 -63.86
CA SER A 394 -14.98 -7.43 -65.17
C SER A 394 -15.27 -8.82 -65.76
N SER A 395 -15.91 -9.75 -65.03
CA SER A 395 -16.15 -11.13 -65.50
C SER A 395 -17.57 -11.41 -66.01
N GLN A 396 -18.42 -10.39 -66.13
CA GLN A 396 -19.74 -10.49 -66.78
C GLN A 396 -19.72 -9.80 -68.15
N THR A 397 -18.89 -10.28 -69.08
CA THR A 397 -19.16 -10.04 -70.51
C THR A 397 -20.24 -11.02 -70.95
N PRO A 398 -21.45 -10.57 -71.31
CA PRO A 398 -22.47 -11.48 -71.84
C PRO A 398 -21.97 -12.08 -73.15
N SER A 399 -21.91 -13.41 -73.22
CA SER A 399 -21.70 -14.13 -74.47
C SER A 399 -22.81 -13.71 -75.43
N ARG A 400 -22.45 -12.93 -76.46
CA ARG A 400 -23.36 -12.56 -77.54
C ARG A 400 -23.87 -13.85 -78.21
N PRO A 401 -25.18 -14.02 -78.40
CA PRO A 401 -25.76 -15.16 -79.10
C PRO A 401 -25.39 -15.19 -80.59
#